data_AF-A0A078IU78-F1
#
_entry.id   AF-A0A078IU78-F1
#
_cell.length_a   1.000
_cell.length_b   1.000
_cell.length_c   1.000
_cell.angle_alpha   90.00
_cell.angle_beta   90.00
_cell.angle_gamma   90.00
#
_symmetry.space_group_name_H-M   'P 1'
#
loop_
_entity.id
_entity.type
_entity.pdbx_description
1 polymer ?
#
loop_
_entity_poly.entity_id
_entity_poly.type
_entity_poly.pdbx_seq_one_letter_code
_entity_poly.pdbx_strand_id
1 'polypeptide(L)' 'MEKKKLFCLRYAFQAALYALWRERNKLKHEDKLMPMEVLKKMIHKGVRNKLSSVRSKGIRGMEGGLQFWFVQDCE' A
#
# COMPACT_ATOMS: atom_id res chain seq x y z
N MET A 1 -16.98 -10.43 -0.66
CA MET A 1 -16.11 -9.38 -1.26
C MET A 1 -15.65 -8.34 -0.24
N GLU A 2 -16.52 -7.93 0.69
CA GLU A 2 -16.27 -6.88 1.69
C GLU A 2 -14.96 -7.02 2.51
N LYS A 3 -14.59 -8.22 2.97
CA LYS A 3 -13.36 -8.41 3.76
C LYS A 3 -12.08 -8.03 3.01
N LYS A 4 -12.03 -8.27 1.69
CA LYS A 4 -10.86 -7.94 0.84
C LYS A 4 -10.79 -6.43 0.59
N LYS A 5 -11.93 -5.81 0.27
CA LYS A 5 -12.09 -4.35 0.11
C LYS A 5 -11.66 -3.60 1.37
N LEU A 6 -12.22 -3.98 2.51
CA LEU A 6 -11.94 -3.36 3.80
C LEU A 6 -10.47 -3.52 4.21
N PHE A 7 -9.87 -4.69 3.94
CA PHE A 7 -8.45 -4.90 4.16
C PHE A 7 -7.58 -4.00 3.27
N CYS A 8 -7.86 -3.95 1.96
CA CYS A 8 -7.12 -3.12 1.03
C CYS A 8 -7.23 -1.63 1.40
N LEU A 9 -8.43 -1.17 1.75
CA LEU A 9 -8.68 0.21 2.17
C LEU A 9 -7.91 0.57 3.45
N ARG A 10 -8.01 -0.27 4.49
CA ARG A 10 -7.29 -0.06 5.76
C ARG A 10 -5.77 -0.07 5.57
N TYR A 11 -5.28 -1.01 4.76
CA TYR A 11 -3.85 -1.13 4.52
C TYR A 11 -3.30 0.00 3.65
N ALA A 12 -4.04 0.41 2.62
CA ALA A 12 -3.68 1.57 1.80
C ALA A 12 -3.65 2.86 2.63
N PHE A 13 -4.65 3.06 3.51
CA PHE A 13 -4.67 4.20 4.43
C PHE A 13 -3.47 4.18 5.40
N GLN A 14 -3.16 3.00 5.96
CA GLN A 14 -1.98 2.81 6.81
C GLN A 14 -0.67 3.09 6.07
N ALA A 15 -0.55 2.66 4.81
CA ALA A 15 0.61 2.92 3.97
C ALA A 15 0.76 4.41 3.63
N ALA A 16 -0.34 5.10 3.34
CA ALA A 16 -0.36 6.54 3.09
C ALA A 16 0.04 7.36 4.32
N LEU A 17 -0.50 7.02 5.50
CA LEU A 17 -0.12 7.65 6.77
C LEU A 17 1.37 7.42 7.07
N TYR A 18 1.87 6.21 6.87
CA TYR A 18 3.27 5.89 7.09
C TYR A 18 4.20 6.65 6.13
N ALA A 19 3.80 6.79 4.87
CA ALA A 19 4.51 7.58 3.87
C ALA A 19 4.58 9.07 4.28
N LEU A 20 3.45 9.64 4.73
CA LEU A 20 3.40 11.02 5.22
C LEU A 20 4.27 11.23 6.46
N TRP A 21 4.19 10.31 7.43
CA TRP A 21 5.04 10.36 8.62
C TRP A 21 6.53 10.31 8.25
N ARG A 22 6.91 9.46 7.30
CA ARG A 22 8.30 9.36 6.82
C ARG A 22 8.79 10.66 6.19
N GLU A 23 7.99 11.28 5.32
CA GLU A 23 8.36 12.57 4.70
C GLU A 23 8.49 13.68 5.75
N ARG A 24 7.59 13.73 6.75
CA ARG A 24 7.71 14.66 7.89
C ARG A 24 8.95 14.39 8.75
N ASN A 25 9.39 13.15 8.85
CA ASN A 25 10.62 12.81 9.55
C ASN A 25 11.85 13.27 8.74
N LYS A 26 11.83 13.15 7.41
CA LYS A 26 12.91 13.60 6.51
C LYS A 26 13.11 15.12 6.55
N LEU A 27 12.06 15.90 6.27
CA LEU A 27 11.59 16.92 7.21
C LEU A 27 12.58 17.46 8.24
N LYS A 28 12.36 16.90 9.43
CA LYS A 28 13.03 17.23 10.68
C LYS A 28 14.52 16.92 10.68
N HIS A 29 14.98 16.00 9.84
CA HIS A 29 16.37 15.61 9.72
C HIS A 29 17.10 16.31 8.55
N GLU A 30 16.49 17.35 7.95
CA GLU A 30 17.03 18.12 6.83
C GLU A 30 17.40 17.27 5.61
N ASP A 31 16.78 16.10 5.50
CA ASP A 31 17.01 15.16 4.42
C ASP A 31 16.16 15.52 3.20
N LYS A 32 16.64 15.17 2.01
CA LYS A 32 16.00 15.61 0.75
C LYS A 32 14.62 14.96 0.61
N LEU A 33 13.60 15.80 0.42
CA LEU A 33 12.23 15.34 0.14
C LEU A 33 12.20 14.41 -1.06
N MET A 34 11.40 13.35 -0.97
CA MET A 34 11.22 12.50 -2.14
C MET A 34 10.23 13.15 -3.10
N PRO A 35 10.47 13.02 -4.42
CA PRO A 35 9.48 13.43 -5.41
C PRO A 35 8.14 12.72 -5.13
N MET A 36 7.02 13.45 -5.27
CA MET A 36 5.68 12.93 -5.03
C MET A 36 5.40 11.64 -5.81
N GLU A 37 5.91 11.55 -7.04
CA GLU A 37 5.82 10.36 -7.89
C GLU A 37 6.47 9.12 -7.27
N VAL A 38 7.61 9.31 -6.59
CA VAL A 38 8.30 8.22 -5.89
C VAL A 38 7.48 7.77 -4.68
N LEU A 39 6.89 8.71 -3.95
CA LEU A 39 6.06 8.42 -2.79
C LEU A 39 4.80 7.64 -3.20
N LYS A 40 4.11 8.09 -4.25
CA LYS A 40 2.96 7.38 -4.83
C LYS A 40 3.37 5.97 -5.24
N LYS A 41 4.45 5.82 -6.00
CA LYS A 41 4.95 4.51 -6.43
C LYS A 41 5.32 3.59 -5.26
N MET A 42 5.87 4.14 -4.17
CA MET A 42 6.16 3.37 -2.96
C MET A 42 4.89 2.86 -2.28
N ILE A 43 3.85 3.68 -2.16
CA ILE A 43 2.58 3.29 -1.56
C ILE A 43 1.93 2.16 -2.39
N HIS A 44 1.79 2.35 -3.71
CA HIS A 44 1.21 1.32 -4.59
C HIS A 44 2.02 0.01 -4.54
N LYS A 45 3.36 0.08 -4.61
CA LYS A 45 4.22 -1.12 -4.47
C LYS A 45 4.10 -1.77 -3.10
N GLY A 46 3.98 -0.99 -2.03
CA GLY A 46 3.82 -1.48 -0.66
C GLY A 46 2.54 -2.29 -0.50
N VAL A 47 1.42 -1.79 -1.02
CA VAL A 47 0.14 -2.51 -1.01
C VAL A 47 0.23 -3.80 -1.82
N ARG A 48 0.80 -3.75 -3.04
CA ARG A 48 1.00 -4.94 -3.89
C ARG A 48 1.88 -5.99 -3.20
N ASN A 49 2.99 -5.58 -2.58
CA ASN A 49 3.89 -6.48 -1.86
C ASN A 49 3.19 -7.13 -0.67
N LYS A 50 2.38 -6.38 0.08
CA LYS A 50 1.60 -6.95 1.19
C LYS A 50 0.60 -7.98 0.71
N LEU A 51 -0.16 -7.67 -0.35
CA LEU A 51 -1.13 -8.60 -0.94
C LEU A 51 -0.44 -9.86 -1.48
N SER A 52 0.75 -9.72 -2.08
CA SER A 52 1.55 -10.84 -2.54
C SER A 52 2.04 -11.72 -1.38
N SER A 53 2.50 -11.10 -0.28
CA SER A 53 2.89 -11.82 0.95
C SER A 53 1.70 -12.56 1.58
N VAL A 54 0.53 -11.91 1.63
CA VAL A 54 -0.72 -12.51 2.12
C VAL A 54 -1.13 -13.72 1.29
N ARG A 55 -1.02 -13.64 -0.05
CA ARG A 55 -1.27 -14.76 -0.96
C ARG A 55 -0.27 -15.90 -0.72
N SER A 56 1.01 -15.58 -0.59
CA SER A 56 2.06 -16.57 -0.33
C SER A 56 1.88 -17.30 1.01
N LYS A 57 1.24 -16.65 2.00
CA LYS A 57 0.93 -17.25 3.31
C LYS A 57 -0.33 -18.12 3.32
N GLY A 58 -1.03 -18.27 2.19
CA GLY A 58 -2.21 -19.14 2.09
C GLY A 58 -3.36 -18.73 3.00
N ILE A 59 -3.50 -17.43 3.32
CA ILE A 59 -4.57 -16.95 4.22
C ILE A 59 -5.92 -17.19 3.53
N ARG A 60 -6.72 -18.12 4.07
CA ARG A 60 -8.05 -18.47 3.56
C ARG A 60 -8.91 -17.22 3.39
N GLY A 61 -9.46 -17.03 2.19
CA GLY A 61 -10.31 -15.89 1.86
C GLY A 61 -9.61 -14.65 1.27
N MET A 62 -8.28 -14.68 1.09
CA MET A 62 -7.49 -13.59 0.47
C MET A 62 -6.87 -13.93 -0.89
N GLU A 63 -7.11 -15.13 -1.43
CA GLU A 63 -6.51 -15.64 -2.68
C GLU A 63 -6.69 -14.71 -3.90
N GLY A 64 -7.82 -13.99 -3.98
CA GLY A 64 -8.10 -13.01 -5.03
C GLY A 64 -7.83 -11.55 -4.66
N GLY A 65 -7.15 -11.26 -3.55
CA GLY A 65 -6.90 -9.88 -3.10
C GLY A 65 -5.99 -9.11 -4.05
N LEU A 66 -5.01 -9.78 -4.65
CA LEU A 66 -4.10 -9.19 -5.63
C LEU A 66 -4.82 -8.82 -6.94
N GLN A 67 -5.67 -9.72 -7.45
CA GLN A 67 -6.49 -9.48 -8.64
C GLN A 67 -7.46 -8.31 -8.43
N PHE A 68 -8.08 -8.23 -7.25
CA PHE A 68 -8.96 -7.12 -6.89
C PHE A 68 -8.24 -5.77 -6.94
N TRP A 69 -7.00 -5.70 -6.40
CA TRP A 69 -6.21 -4.47 -6.45
C TRP A 69 -5.85 -4.06 -7.88
N PHE A 70 -5.48 -5.01 -8.75
CA PHE A 70 -5.16 -4.69 -10.15
C PHE A 70 -6.36 -4.19 -10.96
N VAL A 71 -7.56 -4.72 -10.69
CA VAL A 71 -8.78 -4.25 -11.37
C VAL A 71 -9.11 -2.80 -10.98
N GLN A 72 -8.69 -2.36 -9.79
CA GLN A 72 -9.00 -1.04 -9.25
C GLN A 72 -7.92 0.03 -9.56
N ASP A 73 -6.70 -0.37 -9.92
CA ASP A 73 -5.60 0.51 -10.35
C ASP A 73 -5.72 0.87 -11.87
N CYS A 74 -6.70 0.30 -12.58
CA CYS A 74 -6.96 0.53 -14.02
C CYS A 74 -7.94 1.69 -14.32
N GLU A 75 -8.41 2.43 -13.31
CA GLU A 75 -9.20 3.67 -13.48
C GLU A 75 -8.33 4.92 -13.21
#